data_AF-A0A7S2KNQ2-F1
#
_entry.id   AF-A0A7S2KNQ2-F1
#
_cell.length_a   1.000
_cell.length_b   1.000
_cell.length_c   1.000
_cell.angle_alpha   90.00
_cell.angle_beta   90.00
_cell.angle_gamma   90.00
#
_symmetry.space_group_name_H-M   'P 1'
#
loop_
_entity.id
_entity.type
_entity.pdbx_description
1 polymer ?
#
loop_
_entity_poly.entity_id
_entity_poly.type
_entity_poly.pdbx_seq_one_letter_code
_entity_poly.pdbx_strand_id
1 'polypeptide(L)'
;AASLARWGAVVLALNAPGCFAVPRLTITNGCMSEPIWIAHLANVGVGPGKQNQRVAPGASIVFDQTETDGLAGTRYWPKMGCDAQGNNCALGGSGGPMQACSHDGDYSKCAPPIDTKFEATWGRQGAPCNPAVPSEMAGCDFVDMSLVDGWTLPFKLEVTSGKCTSAEKDVAGIDCSGLTLDKCPTTENLGPSSPDRPVSMVAVSPHSHKPAGCYGPCLKLIDDKWGNTLATGRDRKHPNVAPYCCTTPPMTSESCNAGLVVGTKYVQAVHQHCPGVYAFAYDDGMGLMRCSYGQYKVTFFCPGAGPRAATAPARPAGGPPPPAQVAAAAAPSAAAWAPTPAYAPSPARPGTALSSQAAAPPAEVSPHVAPVAAVGAANAPPVA
;
A
#
# COMPACT_ATOMS: atom_id res chain seq x y z
N ALA A 1 33.33 59.54 37.28
CA ALA A 1 32.27 59.55 36.25
C ALA A 1 32.87 59.09 34.93
N ALA A 2 32.71 57.81 34.57
CA ALA A 2 33.23 57.25 33.33
C ALA A 2 32.05 56.52 32.65
N SER A 3 31.59 57.07 31.53
CA SER A 3 30.46 56.56 30.75
C SER A 3 31.01 55.71 29.61
N LEU A 4 30.78 54.40 29.67
CA LEU A 4 31.13 53.43 28.63
C LEU A 4 29.97 53.33 27.64
N ALA A 5 30.17 53.85 26.43
CA ALA A 5 29.24 53.74 25.31
C ALA A 5 29.23 52.30 24.77
N ARG A 6 28.10 51.60 24.93
CA ARG A 6 27.82 50.30 24.31
C ARG A 6 27.40 50.51 22.86
N TRP A 7 28.23 50.08 21.93
CA TRP A 7 27.87 49.92 20.53
C TRP A 7 27.08 48.62 20.37
N GLY A 8 25.78 48.74 20.10
CA GLY A 8 24.91 47.61 19.78
C GLY A 8 25.14 47.15 18.34
N ALA A 9 25.65 45.92 18.16
CA ALA A 9 25.73 45.28 16.86
C ALA A 9 24.31 44.85 16.43
N VAL A 10 23.78 45.49 15.39
CA VAL A 10 22.56 45.07 14.71
C VAL A 10 22.92 43.87 13.83
N VAL A 11 22.57 42.66 14.28
CA VAL A 11 22.66 41.45 13.46
C VAL A 11 21.48 41.43 12.51
N LEU A 12 21.70 41.82 11.25
CA LEU A 12 20.77 41.54 10.16
C LEU A 12 20.76 40.03 9.91
N ALA A 13 19.75 39.35 10.42
CA ALA A 13 19.45 37.97 10.04
C ALA A 13 19.00 37.97 8.57
N LEU A 14 19.93 37.65 7.67
CA LEU A 14 19.61 37.33 6.29
C LEU A 14 18.73 36.09 6.29
N ASN A 15 17.43 36.27 6.04
CA ASN A 15 16.50 35.18 5.75
C ASN A 15 16.99 34.50 4.47
N ALA A 16 17.76 33.41 4.61
CA ALA A 16 18.02 32.52 3.52
C ALA A 16 16.65 32.07 2.97
N PRO A 17 16.41 32.13 1.65
CA PRO A 17 15.18 31.62 1.07
C PRO A 17 15.06 30.16 1.49
N GLY A 18 14.12 29.88 2.39
CA GLY A 18 13.88 28.53 2.86
C GLY A 18 13.53 27.68 1.65
N CYS A 19 14.28 26.60 1.43
CA CYS A 19 13.85 25.54 0.53
C CYS A 19 12.53 25.00 1.07
N PHE A 20 11.40 25.49 0.54
CA PHE A 20 10.10 24.91 0.82
C PHE A 20 10.09 23.52 0.20
N ALA A 21 10.00 22.49 1.05
CA ALA A 21 9.89 21.13 0.59
C ALA A 21 8.63 20.99 -0.28
N VAL A 22 8.80 20.44 -1.48
CA VAL A 22 7.71 20.28 -2.44
C VAL A 22 6.85 19.09 -1.98
N PRO A 23 5.54 19.26 -1.74
CA PRO A 23 4.63 18.16 -1.43
C PRO A 23 4.68 17.10 -2.53
N ARG A 24 4.74 15.81 -2.17
CA ARG A 24 4.72 14.69 -3.14
C ARG A 24 3.47 13.85 -3.00
N LEU A 25 3.06 13.57 -1.76
CA LEU A 25 1.81 12.90 -1.44
C LEU A 25 1.03 13.72 -0.42
N THR A 26 -0.21 14.08 -0.75
CA THR A 26 -1.15 14.66 0.21
C THR A 26 -2.24 13.64 0.51
N ILE A 27 -2.38 13.22 1.76
CA ILE A 27 -3.47 12.34 2.18
C ILE A 27 -4.50 13.16 2.95
N THR A 28 -5.74 13.15 2.46
CA THR A 28 -6.86 13.92 3.00
C THR A 28 -7.88 13.00 3.63
N ASN A 29 -8.38 13.40 4.79
CA ASN A 29 -9.54 12.77 5.41
C ASN A 29 -10.83 13.37 4.83
N GLY A 30 -11.49 12.62 3.95
CA GLY A 30 -12.79 12.98 3.39
C GLY A 30 -13.98 12.68 4.30
N CYS A 31 -13.76 12.11 5.49
CA CYS A 31 -14.80 11.99 6.50
C CYS A 31 -15.18 13.35 7.09
N MET A 32 -16.47 13.49 7.44
CA MET A 32 -17.02 14.72 8.02
C MET A 32 -16.98 14.75 9.56
N SER A 33 -17.00 13.59 10.21
CA SER A 33 -17.17 13.48 11.66
C SER A 33 -16.10 12.67 12.37
N GLU A 34 -15.40 11.78 11.66
CA GLU A 34 -14.44 10.87 12.27
C GLU A 34 -13.01 11.12 11.76
N PRO A 35 -12.01 11.09 12.65
CA PRO A 35 -10.62 11.12 12.23
C PRO A 35 -10.25 9.80 11.54
N ILE A 36 -9.28 9.88 10.63
CA ILE A 36 -8.54 8.71 10.17
C ILE A 36 -7.13 8.73 10.76
N TRP A 37 -6.48 7.58 10.74
CA TRP A 37 -5.06 7.44 11.08
C TRP A 37 -4.33 6.86 9.89
N ILE A 38 -3.23 7.48 9.47
CA ILE A 38 -2.42 6.95 8.36
C ILE A 38 -1.27 6.13 8.92
N ALA A 39 -1.25 4.86 8.54
CA ALA A 39 -0.10 3.98 8.70
C ALA A 39 0.58 3.81 7.33
N HIS A 40 1.87 3.49 7.36
CA HIS A 40 2.64 3.30 6.14
C HIS A 40 3.79 2.30 6.33
N LEU A 41 4.41 1.87 5.23
CA LEU A 41 5.67 1.12 5.24
C LEU A 41 6.44 1.40 3.95
N ALA A 42 7.71 1.02 3.89
CA ALA A 42 8.52 1.01 2.68
C ALA A 42 9.40 -0.23 2.62
N ASN A 43 10.03 -0.50 1.47
CA ASN A 43 10.97 -1.64 1.35
C ASN A 43 12.16 -1.58 2.33
N VAL A 44 12.45 -0.39 2.88
CA VAL A 44 13.50 -0.16 3.88
C VAL A 44 13.00 -0.20 5.34
N GLY A 45 11.74 -0.61 5.56
CA GLY A 45 11.14 -0.76 6.89
C GLY A 45 9.90 0.11 7.10
N VAL A 46 9.93 0.98 8.12
CA VAL A 46 8.78 1.77 8.57
C VAL A 46 8.32 2.80 7.54
N GLY A 47 9.12 3.11 6.52
CA GLY A 47 8.87 4.19 5.57
C GLY A 47 9.13 5.57 6.19
N PRO A 48 8.77 6.66 5.50
CA PRO A 48 9.19 7.99 5.90
C PRO A 48 8.16 8.65 6.83
N GLY A 49 8.68 9.29 7.89
CA GLY A 49 7.87 10.05 8.83
C GLY A 49 7.35 9.22 10.01
N LYS A 50 6.36 9.79 10.71
CA LYS A 50 5.78 9.18 11.93
C LYS A 50 4.70 8.17 11.56
N GLN A 51 4.70 6.99 12.19
CA GLN A 51 3.58 6.04 12.10
C GLN A 51 2.33 6.58 12.79
N ASN A 52 1.16 6.15 12.33
CA ASN A 52 -0.12 6.48 12.95
C ASN A 52 -0.29 7.99 13.08
N GLN A 53 -0.27 8.70 11.95
CA GLN A 53 -0.59 10.12 11.95
C GLN A 53 -2.09 10.31 11.92
N ARG A 54 -2.64 10.93 12.96
CA ARG A 54 -4.07 11.26 13.05
C ARG A 54 -4.39 12.43 12.12
N VAL A 55 -5.41 12.26 11.29
CA VAL A 55 -5.91 13.27 10.36
C VAL A 55 -7.36 13.59 10.75
N ALA A 56 -7.60 14.81 11.23
CA ALA A 56 -8.94 15.26 11.59
C ALA A 56 -9.88 15.29 10.37
N PRO A 57 -11.21 15.26 10.56
CA PRO A 57 -12.17 15.45 9.47
C PRO A 57 -11.84 16.65 8.58
N GLY A 58 -11.80 16.45 7.26
CA GLY A 58 -11.47 17.49 6.27
C GLY A 58 -10.01 17.95 6.25
N ALA A 59 -9.17 17.49 7.18
CA ALA A 59 -7.75 17.85 7.22
C ALA A 59 -6.91 16.96 6.29
N SER A 60 -5.66 17.35 6.08
CA SER A 60 -4.68 16.61 5.29
C SER A 60 -3.35 16.48 6.02
N ILE A 61 -2.60 15.44 5.67
CA ILE A 61 -1.17 15.31 5.96
C ILE A 61 -0.41 15.30 4.64
N VAL A 62 0.83 15.76 4.66
CA VAL A 62 1.70 15.87 3.50
C VAL A 62 2.95 15.05 3.77
N PHE A 63 3.32 14.21 2.81
CA PHE A 63 4.65 13.63 2.69
C PHE A 63 5.37 14.36 1.57
N ASP A 64 6.48 15.00 1.92
CA ASP A 64 7.19 15.86 0.98
C ASP A 64 8.28 15.10 0.21
N GLN A 65 8.98 15.83 -0.64
CA GLN A 65 10.10 15.29 -1.40
C GLN A 65 11.22 14.71 -0.53
N THR A 66 11.56 15.33 0.59
CA THR A 66 12.64 14.84 1.46
C THR A 66 12.31 13.49 2.07
N GLU A 67 11.03 13.18 2.20
CA GLU A 67 10.49 11.92 2.70
C GLU A 67 10.36 10.85 1.63
N THR A 68 10.15 11.22 0.36
CA THR A 68 9.72 10.28 -0.68
C THR A 68 10.72 10.06 -1.82
N ASP A 69 11.66 10.97 -2.07
CA ASP A 69 12.52 10.92 -3.26
C ASP A 69 13.31 9.60 -3.39
N GLY A 70 13.13 8.89 -4.51
CA GLY A 70 13.82 7.62 -4.77
C GLY A 70 13.41 6.44 -3.88
N LEU A 71 12.38 6.58 -3.05
CA LEU A 71 11.92 5.54 -2.14
C LEU A 71 11.08 4.49 -2.87
N ALA A 72 11.30 3.20 -2.60
CA ALA A 72 10.62 2.11 -3.31
C ALA A 72 9.69 1.28 -2.41
N GLY A 73 8.64 0.72 -3.01
CA GLY A 73 7.71 -0.19 -2.35
C GLY A 73 7.03 0.43 -1.14
N THR A 74 6.69 1.72 -1.22
CA THR A 74 5.92 2.38 -0.18
C THR A 74 4.46 1.97 -0.23
N ARG A 75 3.84 1.88 0.94
CA ARG A 75 2.40 1.65 1.07
C ARG A 75 1.86 2.58 2.13
N TYR A 76 0.70 3.18 1.88
CA TYR A 76 -0.02 4.03 2.81
C TYR A 76 -1.46 3.55 2.90
N TRP A 77 -1.99 3.40 4.10
CA TRP A 77 -3.38 2.97 4.29
C TRP A 77 -4.05 3.68 5.46
N PRO A 78 -5.37 3.90 5.38
CA PRO A 78 -6.13 4.55 6.43
C PRO A 78 -6.61 3.54 7.48
N LYS A 79 -6.74 4.03 8.70
CA LYS A 79 -7.33 3.33 9.83
C LYS A 79 -8.41 4.18 10.47
N MET A 80 -9.43 3.55 11.03
CA MET A 80 -10.57 4.23 11.64
C MET A 80 -11.05 3.54 12.90
N GLY A 81 -11.72 4.30 13.77
CA GLY A 81 -12.18 3.82 15.07
C GLY A 81 -11.02 3.35 15.97
N CYS A 82 -9.90 4.06 15.92
CA CYS A 82 -8.72 3.77 16.74
C CYS A 82 -8.78 4.52 18.08
N ASP A 83 -7.95 4.08 19.03
CA ASP A 83 -7.67 4.83 20.25
C ASP A 83 -6.87 6.13 19.98
N ALA A 84 -6.51 6.84 21.05
CA ALA A 84 -5.81 8.13 20.99
C ALA A 84 -4.37 8.02 20.45
N GLN A 85 -3.83 6.82 20.26
CA GLN A 85 -2.50 6.56 19.71
C GLN A 85 -2.57 5.93 18.30
N GLY A 86 -3.78 5.75 17.76
CA GLY A 86 -3.98 5.11 16.47
C GLY A 86 -3.85 3.60 16.52
N ASN A 87 -3.97 3.00 17.70
CA ASN A 87 -3.97 1.55 17.90
C ASN A 87 -5.40 1.06 18.11
N ASN A 88 -5.57 -0.26 18.26
CA ASN A 88 -6.85 -0.91 18.55
C ASN A 88 -7.99 -0.45 17.63
N CYS A 89 -7.69 -0.34 16.33
CA CYS A 89 -8.61 0.22 15.35
C CYS A 89 -9.72 -0.76 14.98
N ALA A 90 -10.93 -0.23 14.76
CA ALA A 90 -12.04 -0.99 14.20
C ALA A 90 -11.82 -1.37 12.72
N LEU A 91 -11.12 -0.51 11.95
CA LEU A 91 -10.74 -0.73 10.55
C LEU A 91 -9.27 -0.36 10.36
N GLY A 92 -8.57 -1.01 9.43
CA GLY A 92 -7.22 -0.61 9.04
C GLY A 92 -6.08 -1.12 9.95
N GLY A 93 -6.41 -1.90 10.98
CA GLY A 93 -5.48 -2.32 12.04
C GLY A 93 -4.58 -3.51 11.67
N SER A 94 -4.20 -3.66 10.40
CA SER A 94 -3.57 -4.87 9.85
C SER A 94 -2.13 -5.13 10.27
N GLY A 95 -1.50 -4.17 10.94
CA GLY A 95 -0.12 -4.27 11.39
C GLY A 95 0.85 -3.63 10.40
N GLY A 96 2.08 -4.13 10.39
CA GLY A 96 3.26 -3.50 9.82
C GLY A 96 4.29 -3.06 10.88
N PRO A 97 5.50 -2.67 10.46
CA PRO A 97 6.54 -2.22 11.38
C PRO A 97 6.05 -1.12 12.33
N MET A 98 6.35 -1.26 13.62
CA MET A 98 5.96 -0.33 14.69
C MET A 98 4.45 -0.17 14.95
N GLN A 99 3.60 -1.07 14.44
CA GLN A 99 2.18 -1.10 14.81
C GLN A 99 1.96 -1.89 16.09
N ALA A 100 1.16 -1.35 17.02
CA ALA A 100 1.02 -1.92 18.37
C ALA A 100 0.32 -3.29 18.42
N CYS A 101 -0.42 -3.69 17.38
CA CYS A 101 -1.04 -5.01 17.33
C CYS A 101 -0.01 -6.13 17.11
N SER A 102 1.21 -5.79 16.70
CA SER A 102 2.31 -6.72 16.51
C SER A 102 3.25 -6.70 17.71
N HIS A 103 3.64 -7.88 18.18
CA HIS A 103 4.66 -8.05 19.23
C HIS A 103 5.72 -9.04 18.72
N ASP A 104 6.99 -8.65 18.70
CA ASP A 104 8.11 -9.49 18.19
C ASP A 104 7.90 -10.07 16.78
N GLY A 105 7.21 -9.32 15.91
CA GLY A 105 6.88 -9.75 14.55
C GLY A 105 5.69 -10.71 14.45
N ASP A 106 5.05 -11.05 15.56
CA ASP A 106 3.78 -11.79 15.57
C ASP A 106 2.62 -10.85 15.22
N TYR A 107 2.07 -11.02 14.02
CA TYR A 107 0.90 -10.30 13.52
C TYR A 107 -0.42 -11.05 13.73
N SER A 108 -0.43 -12.20 14.42
CA SER A 108 -1.64 -13.02 14.61
C SER A 108 -2.79 -12.28 15.31
N LYS A 109 -2.45 -11.26 16.11
CA LYS A 109 -3.41 -10.41 16.84
C LYS A 109 -3.84 -9.15 16.08
N CYS A 110 -3.22 -8.86 14.94
CA CYS A 110 -3.61 -7.74 14.11
C CYS A 110 -4.92 -8.03 13.34
N ALA A 111 -5.47 -7.00 12.70
CA ALA A 111 -6.48 -7.22 11.69
C ALA A 111 -5.90 -8.02 10.50
N PRO A 112 -6.73 -8.72 9.70
CA PRO A 112 -6.35 -9.15 8.38
C PRO A 112 -5.88 -7.94 7.53
N PRO A 113 -4.90 -8.10 6.62
CA PRO A 113 -4.37 -7.01 5.79
C PRO A 113 -5.27 -6.58 4.63
N ILE A 114 -6.59 -6.47 4.87
CA ILE A 114 -7.65 -6.10 3.91
C ILE A 114 -7.73 -4.60 3.62
N ASP A 115 -6.68 -3.83 3.87
CA ASP A 115 -6.72 -2.37 3.81
C ASP A 115 -6.70 -1.86 2.36
N THR A 116 -7.43 -0.77 2.11
CA THR A 116 -7.26 0.05 0.92
C THR A 116 -5.87 0.70 0.96
N LYS A 117 -5.00 0.40 -0.03
CA LYS A 117 -3.60 0.88 -0.04
C LYS A 117 -3.34 1.79 -1.22
N PHE A 118 -2.70 2.93 -0.94
CA PHE A 118 -1.93 3.65 -1.96
C PHE A 118 -0.52 3.08 -1.96
N GLU A 119 -0.07 2.54 -3.08
CA GLU A 119 1.28 1.99 -3.25
C GLU A 119 2.09 2.88 -4.19
N ALA A 120 3.38 3.07 -3.88
CA ALA A 120 4.26 3.87 -4.71
C ALA A 120 5.71 3.40 -4.68
N THR A 121 6.34 3.41 -5.85
CA THR A 121 7.79 3.53 -6.02
C THR A 121 8.08 4.89 -6.63
N TRP A 122 8.76 5.73 -5.86
CA TRP A 122 9.02 7.12 -6.17
C TRP A 122 10.28 7.26 -7.03
N GLY A 123 10.16 8.00 -8.12
CA GLY A 123 11.30 8.43 -8.93
C GLY A 123 12.19 9.41 -8.17
N ARG A 124 13.39 9.60 -8.69
CA ARG A 124 14.38 10.57 -8.19
C ARG A 124 14.24 11.89 -8.93
N GLN A 125 14.23 13.00 -8.20
CA GLN A 125 14.14 14.32 -8.82
C GLN A 125 15.31 14.55 -9.80
N GLY A 126 15.00 15.08 -10.98
CA GLY A 126 15.99 15.39 -12.01
C GLY A 126 16.53 14.18 -12.79
N ALA A 127 16.23 12.95 -12.36
CA ALA A 127 16.53 11.76 -13.15
C ALA A 127 15.57 11.66 -14.35
N PRO A 128 15.99 11.05 -15.47
CA PRO A 128 15.12 10.90 -16.64
C PRO A 128 13.98 9.92 -16.36
N CYS A 129 12.82 10.18 -16.99
CA CYS A 129 11.70 9.26 -17.05
C CYS A 129 11.27 9.08 -18.51
N ASN A 130 11.77 8.04 -19.15
CA ASN A 130 11.56 7.75 -20.56
C ASN A 130 11.24 6.26 -20.77
N PRO A 131 9.96 5.91 -20.97
CA PRO A 131 9.57 4.51 -21.12
C PRO A 131 10.06 3.84 -22.40
N ALA A 132 10.53 4.61 -23.39
CA ALA A 132 11.15 4.05 -24.59
C ALA A 132 12.59 3.57 -24.34
N VAL A 133 13.21 3.98 -23.22
CA VAL A 133 14.60 3.66 -22.88
C VAL A 133 14.63 3.07 -21.46
N PRO A 134 14.64 1.73 -21.28
CA PRO A 134 14.51 1.10 -19.96
C PRO A 134 15.54 1.55 -18.90
N SER A 135 16.72 2.04 -19.31
CA SER A 135 17.74 2.60 -18.41
C SER A 135 17.40 4.00 -17.89
N GLU A 136 16.41 4.67 -18.46
CA GLU A 136 15.99 6.04 -18.15
C GLU A 136 14.66 6.06 -17.37
N MET A 137 14.49 5.13 -16.43
CA MET A 137 13.26 5.01 -15.62
C MET A 137 13.44 5.54 -14.19
N ALA A 138 14.64 5.99 -13.82
CA ALA A 138 14.98 6.38 -12.46
C ALA A 138 14.20 7.61 -11.96
N GLY A 139 13.70 8.45 -12.86
CA GLY A 139 12.84 9.60 -12.55
C GLY A 139 11.33 9.29 -12.65
N CYS A 140 10.94 8.07 -13.01
CA CYS A 140 9.55 7.68 -13.08
C CYS A 140 9.01 7.30 -11.70
N ASP A 141 7.82 7.80 -11.39
CA ASP A 141 7.02 7.25 -10.31
C ASP A 141 6.21 6.06 -10.85
N PHE A 142 6.02 5.03 -10.03
CA PHE A 142 5.09 3.92 -10.27
C PHE A 142 4.12 3.90 -9.11
N VAL A 143 2.86 4.22 -9.37
CA VAL A 143 1.85 4.43 -8.34
C VAL A 143 0.58 3.67 -8.67
N ASP A 144 -0.11 3.19 -7.65
CA ASP A 144 -1.38 2.53 -7.79
C ASP A 144 -2.24 2.63 -6.53
N MET A 145 -3.52 2.30 -6.70
CA MET A 145 -4.42 1.99 -5.60
C MET A 145 -4.67 0.50 -5.64
N SER A 146 -4.30 -0.17 -4.56
CA SER A 146 -4.26 -1.63 -4.48
C SER A 146 -5.35 -2.15 -3.56
N LEU A 147 -6.21 -2.99 -4.14
CA LEU A 147 -7.26 -3.75 -3.47
C LEU A 147 -7.00 -5.26 -3.60
N VAL A 148 -5.76 -5.67 -3.89
CA VAL A 148 -5.37 -7.09 -4.04
C VAL A 148 -5.71 -7.90 -2.79
N ASP A 149 -5.49 -7.31 -1.62
CA ASP A 149 -5.74 -7.95 -0.34
C ASP A 149 -7.17 -7.73 0.18
N GLY A 150 -7.88 -6.72 -0.33
CA GLY A 150 -9.17 -6.29 0.19
C GLY A 150 -9.38 -4.78 0.10
N TRP A 151 -10.48 -4.30 0.67
CA TRP A 151 -10.68 -2.87 0.92
C TRP A 151 -11.34 -2.60 2.27
N THR A 152 -11.04 -1.43 2.85
CA THR A 152 -11.64 -0.92 4.09
C THR A 152 -12.42 0.36 3.85
N LEU A 153 -11.78 1.38 3.28
CA LEU A 153 -12.38 2.68 3.01
C LEU A 153 -12.46 2.98 1.50
N PRO A 154 -13.55 3.62 1.03
CA PRO A 154 -13.59 4.23 -0.29
C PRO A 154 -12.55 5.34 -0.42
N PHE A 155 -12.13 5.66 -1.64
CA PHE A 155 -11.08 6.64 -1.86
C PHE A 155 -11.19 7.36 -3.20
N LYS A 156 -10.41 8.42 -3.35
CA LYS A 156 -10.12 9.07 -4.62
C LYS A 156 -8.63 9.41 -4.69
N LEU A 157 -7.98 9.05 -5.79
CA LEU A 157 -6.63 9.45 -6.12
C LEU A 157 -6.68 10.51 -7.23
N GLU A 158 -5.91 11.58 -7.06
CA GLU A 158 -5.77 12.68 -8.02
C GLU A 158 -4.29 12.88 -8.32
N VAL A 159 -3.93 12.96 -9.60
CA VAL A 159 -2.60 13.37 -10.07
C VAL A 159 -2.62 14.89 -10.21
N THR A 160 -2.04 15.59 -9.24
CA THR A 160 -2.07 17.06 -9.20
C THR A 160 -0.94 17.70 -9.98
N SER A 161 0.15 16.95 -10.24
CA SER A 161 1.19 17.33 -11.19
C SER A 161 1.91 16.11 -11.76
N GLY A 162 2.66 16.32 -12.84
CA GLY A 162 3.24 15.24 -13.64
C GLY A 162 2.24 14.65 -14.64
N LYS A 163 2.71 13.71 -15.45
CA LYS A 163 1.92 13.00 -16.44
C LYS A 163 1.95 11.51 -16.13
N CYS A 164 0.80 10.91 -15.88
CA CYS A 164 0.63 9.49 -15.62
C CYS A 164 -0.01 8.77 -16.80
N THR A 165 0.45 7.54 -17.04
CA THR A 165 -0.13 6.63 -18.03
C THR A 165 -0.36 5.25 -17.42
N SER A 166 -1.49 4.62 -17.73
CA SER A 166 -1.77 3.21 -17.47
C SER A 166 -2.22 2.54 -18.76
N ALA A 167 -1.64 1.38 -19.11
CA ALA A 167 -1.86 0.72 -20.40
C ALA A 167 -1.84 1.70 -21.60
N GLU A 168 -0.85 2.61 -21.62
CA GLU A 168 -0.64 3.66 -22.63
C GLU A 168 -1.70 4.77 -22.69
N LYS A 169 -2.68 4.78 -21.79
CA LYS A 169 -3.70 5.84 -21.69
C LYS A 169 -3.34 6.82 -20.59
N ASP A 170 -3.54 8.11 -20.85
CA ASP A 170 -3.36 9.16 -19.85
C ASP A 170 -4.36 8.98 -18.69
N VAL A 171 -3.87 9.05 -17.45
CA VAL A 171 -4.69 8.92 -16.23
C VAL A 171 -4.48 10.16 -15.37
N ALA A 172 -5.57 10.89 -15.09
CA ALA A 172 -5.53 12.06 -14.21
C ALA A 172 -5.89 11.72 -12.75
N GLY A 173 -6.46 10.54 -12.52
CA GLY A 173 -6.91 10.11 -11.21
C GLY A 173 -7.84 8.91 -11.29
N ILE A 174 -8.22 8.42 -10.12
CA ILE A 174 -9.08 7.26 -9.89
C ILE A 174 -10.12 7.67 -8.84
N ASP A 175 -11.41 7.46 -9.12
CA ASP A 175 -12.48 7.74 -8.16
C ASP A 175 -13.20 6.45 -7.79
N CYS A 176 -12.97 6.01 -6.56
CA CYS A 176 -13.55 4.81 -5.95
C CYS A 176 -14.36 5.16 -4.72
N SER A 177 -14.88 6.38 -4.66
CA SER A 177 -15.73 6.84 -3.56
C SER A 177 -17.03 6.02 -3.45
N GLY A 178 -17.45 5.37 -4.55
CA GLY A 178 -18.60 4.47 -4.60
C GLY A 178 -18.34 3.03 -4.13
N LEU A 179 -17.08 2.63 -3.89
CA LEU A 179 -16.74 1.26 -3.45
C LEU A 179 -16.88 1.14 -1.92
N THR A 180 -18.13 1.12 -1.47
CA THR A 180 -18.51 1.02 -0.05
C THR A 180 -18.60 -0.44 0.41
N LEU A 181 -18.61 -0.69 1.73
CA LEU A 181 -18.66 -2.06 2.28
C LEU A 181 -19.96 -2.82 1.94
N ASP A 182 -21.07 -2.14 1.64
CA ASP A 182 -22.28 -2.80 1.14
C ASP A 182 -22.12 -3.39 -0.28
N LYS A 183 -21.05 -3.04 -0.99
CA LYS A 183 -20.66 -3.69 -2.26
C LYS A 183 -19.84 -4.95 -2.06
N CYS A 184 -19.47 -5.28 -0.82
CA CYS A 184 -18.72 -6.50 -0.53
C CYS A 184 -19.60 -7.74 -0.76
N PRO A 185 -19.19 -8.69 -1.62
CA PRO A 185 -20.00 -9.86 -1.90
C PRO A 185 -20.24 -10.72 -0.66
N THR A 186 -21.50 -11.10 -0.44
CA THR A 186 -21.91 -12.00 0.67
C THR A 186 -22.13 -13.44 0.22
N THR A 187 -22.09 -13.70 -1.09
CA THR A 187 -22.33 -15.00 -1.73
C THR A 187 -21.28 -15.29 -2.82
N GLU A 188 -20.00 -15.15 -2.48
CA GLU A 188 -18.89 -15.42 -3.39
C GLU A 188 -18.73 -16.92 -3.63
N ASN A 189 -18.46 -17.31 -4.87
CA ASN A 189 -18.12 -18.68 -5.21
C ASN A 189 -16.61 -18.78 -5.48
N LEU A 190 -15.88 -19.35 -4.53
CA LEU A 190 -14.43 -19.60 -4.66
C LEU A 190 -14.15 -21.01 -5.21
N GLY A 191 -15.10 -21.59 -5.95
CA GLY A 191 -14.93 -22.82 -6.73
C GLY A 191 -14.45 -23.98 -5.85
N PRO A 192 -13.36 -24.69 -6.22
CA PRO A 192 -12.81 -25.79 -5.44
C PRO A 192 -12.41 -25.42 -4.00
N SER A 193 -12.22 -24.13 -3.70
CA SER A 193 -11.91 -23.68 -2.33
C SER A 193 -13.15 -23.58 -1.43
N SER A 194 -14.35 -23.51 -2.01
CA SER A 194 -15.64 -23.46 -1.30
C SER A 194 -16.71 -24.30 -2.03
N PRO A 195 -16.49 -25.61 -2.24
CA PRO A 195 -17.31 -26.42 -3.14
C PRO A 195 -18.76 -26.55 -2.66
N ASP A 196 -18.98 -26.52 -1.34
CA ASP A 196 -20.27 -26.87 -0.75
C ASP A 196 -21.17 -25.65 -0.49
N ARG A 197 -20.65 -24.43 -0.55
CA ARG A 197 -21.43 -23.20 -0.31
C ARG A 197 -20.73 -21.92 -0.75
N PRO A 198 -21.50 -20.91 -1.21
CA PRO A 198 -21.01 -19.55 -1.30
C PRO A 198 -20.52 -19.02 0.05
N VAL A 199 -19.53 -18.13 0.03
CA VAL A 199 -18.93 -17.53 1.22
C VAL A 199 -19.11 -16.02 1.24
N SER A 200 -19.21 -15.45 2.44
CA SER A 200 -19.16 -13.99 2.59
C SER A 200 -17.71 -13.51 2.56
N MET A 201 -17.45 -12.46 1.77
CA MET A 201 -16.17 -11.77 1.71
C MET A 201 -16.06 -10.67 2.77
N VAL A 202 -17.15 -10.38 3.50
CA VAL A 202 -17.16 -9.38 4.57
C VAL A 202 -16.29 -9.86 5.73
N ALA A 203 -15.28 -9.07 6.08
CA ALA A 203 -14.53 -9.24 7.31
C ALA A 203 -15.30 -8.60 8.47
N VAL A 204 -15.55 -9.35 9.54
CA VAL A 204 -16.24 -8.85 10.73
C VAL A 204 -15.22 -8.74 11.85
N SER A 205 -15.09 -7.55 12.43
CA SER A 205 -14.17 -7.35 13.55
C SER A 205 -14.66 -8.10 14.78
N PRO A 206 -13.81 -8.91 15.44
CA PRO A 206 -14.19 -9.62 16.66
C PRO A 206 -14.40 -8.68 17.86
N HIS A 207 -13.92 -7.43 17.77
CA HIS A 207 -14.05 -6.44 18.84
C HIS A 207 -15.36 -5.66 18.75
N SER A 208 -15.77 -5.27 17.54
CA SER A 208 -16.96 -4.45 17.33
C SER A 208 -18.18 -5.23 16.86
N HIS A 209 -17.98 -6.47 16.38
CA HIS A 209 -18.99 -7.29 15.69
C HIS A 209 -19.62 -6.59 14.48
N LYS A 210 -18.92 -5.62 13.89
CA LYS A 210 -19.35 -4.89 12.70
C LYS A 210 -18.47 -5.24 11.50
N PRO A 211 -19.00 -5.07 10.26
CA PRO A 211 -18.17 -5.12 9.05
C PRO A 211 -16.98 -4.15 9.18
N ALA A 212 -15.79 -4.67 8.96
CA ALA A 212 -14.53 -3.94 9.08
C ALA A 212 -13.76 -3.85 7.75
N GLY A 213 -14.15 -4.63 6.74
CA GLY A 213 -13.56 -4.60 5.41
C GLY A 213 -14.15 -5.68 4.51
N CYS A 214 -13.65 -5.76 3.28
CA CYS A 214 -13.93 -6.83 2.34
C CYS A 214 -12.64 -7.54 1.99
N TYR A 215 -12.59 -8.86 2.12
CA TYR A 215 -11.41 -9.64 1.73
C TYR A 215 -11.27 -9.72 0.20
N GLY A 216 -10.03 -9.57 -0.28
CA GLY A 216 -9.65 -10.06 -1.59
C GLY A 216 -9.71 -11.61 -1.64
N PRO A 217 -10.00 -12.23 -2.80
CA PRO A 217 -10.15 -13.69 -2.92
C PRO A 217 -8.94 -14.47 -2.39
N CYS A 218 -7.72 -14.05 -2.73
CA CYS A 218 -6.50 -14.68 -2.23
C CYS A 218 -6.43 -14.61 -0.70
N LEU A 219 -6.60 -13.41 -0.13
CA LEU A 219 -6.45 -13.21 1.31
C LEU A 219 -7.53 -13.96 2.10
N LYS A 220 -8.77 -14.02 1.60
CA LYS A 220 -9.85 -14.82 2.17
C LYS A 220 -9.49 -16.30 2.32
N LEU A 221 -8.57 -16.80 1.50
CA LEU A 221 -8.19 -18.21 1.44
C LEU A 221 -6.90 -18.54 2.22
N ILE A 222 -6.16 -17.55 2.70
CA ILE A 222 -4.86 -17.77 3.37
C ILE A 222 -4.71 -17.06 4.72
N ASP A 223 -5.57 -16.10 5.04
CA ASP A 223 -5.51 -15.37 6.31
C ASP A 223 -6.63 -15.85 7.25
N ASP A 224 -6.26 -16.59 8.29
CA ASP A 224 -7.17 -17.23 9.24
C ASP A 224 -7.61 -16.31 10.40
N LYS A 225 -7.17 -15.05 10.39
CA LYS A 225 -7.54 -14.08 11.42
C LYS A 225 -9.03 -13.84 11.44
N TRP A 226 -9.52 -13.37 12.59
CA TRP A 226 -10.93 -13.05 12.83
C TRP A 226 -11.88 -14.24 12.56
N GLY A 227 -11.42 -15.46 12.84
CA GLY A 227 -12.24 -16.67 12.73
C GLY A 227 -12.49 -17.12 11.29
N ASN A 228 -11.64 -16.72 10.35
CA ASN A 228 -11.75 -17.13 8.95
C ASN A 228 -11.29 -18.59 8.76
N THR A 229 -12.15 -19.53 9.15
CA THR A 229 -11.89 -20.99 9.06
C THR A 229 -11.62 -21.50 7.65
N LEU A 230 -12.00 -20.75 6.62
CA LEU A 230 -11.72 -21.11 5.22
C LEU A 230 -10.22 -21.10 4.89
N ALA A 231 -9.45 -20.28 5.63
CA ALA A 231 -8.02 -20.12 5.41
C ALA A 231 -7.15 -21.04 6.27
N THR A 232 -7.73 -21.73 7.26
CA THR A 232 -6.97 -22.54 8.21
C THR A 232 -6.14 -23.62 7.50
N GLY A 233 -4.83 -23.59 7.73
CA GLY A 233 -3.87 -24.56 7.16
C GLY A 233 -3.63 -24.42 5.67
N ARG A 234 -4.07 -23.31 5.05
CA ARG A 234 -3.86 -23.02 3.63
C ARG A 234 -2.81 -21.94 3.44
N ASP A 235 -2.09 -22.02 2.33
CA ASP A 235 -1.14 -21.01 1.91
C ASP A 235 -1.36 -20.66 0.43
N ARG A 236 -0.55 -19.73 -0.08
CA ARG A 236 -0.62 -19.26 -1.47
C ARG A 236 -0.33 -20.35 -2.51
N LYS A 237 0.39 -21.42 -2.13
CA LYS A 237 0.79 -22.52 -3.01
C LYS A 237 -0.23 -23.66 -3.04
N HIS A 238 -1.15 -23.69 -2.07
CA HIS A 238 -2.20 -24.70 -2.02
C HIS A 238 -2.98 -24.75 -3.36
N PRO A 239 -3.22 -25.92 -3.97
CA PRO A 239 -3.76 -26.03 -5.34
C PRO A 239 -5.10 -25.30 -5.55
N ASN A 240 -5.98 -25.32 -4.54
CA ASN A 240 -7.28 -24.64 -4.61
C ASN A 240 -7.20 -23.12 -4.35
N VAL A 241 -6.03 -22.60 -3.95
CA VAL A 241 -5.80 -21.21 -3.57
C VAL A 241 -4.92 -20.48 -4.59
N ALA A 242 -3.91 -21.16 -5.14
CA ALA A 242 -2.97 -20.61 -6.10
C ALA A 242 -3.65 -19.88 -7.30
N PRO A 243 -4.79 -20.36 -7.87
CA PRO A 243 -5.50 -19.64 -8.93
C PRO A 243 -6.09 -18.28 -8.51
N TYR A 244 -6.27 -18.03 -7.21
CA TYR A 244 -6.76 -16.76 -6.66
C TYR A 244 -5.61 -15.84 -6.24
N CYS A 245 -4.49 -16.43 -5.80
CA CYS A 245 -3.31 -15.69 -5.35
C CYS A 245 -2.29 -15.39 -6.45
N CYS A 246 -2.44 -16.02 -7.60
CA CYS A 246 -1.56 -15.89 -8.75
C CYS A 246 -0.08 -16.04 -8.42
N THR A 247 0.25 -17.13 -7.74
CA THR A 247 1.60 -17.35 -7.22
C THR A 247 2.56 -17.77 -8.32
N THR A 248 3.63 -17.01 -8.46
CA THR A 248 4.68 -17.22 -9.45
C THR A 248 5.95 -17.74 -8.79
N PRO A 249 6.65 -18.72 -9.40
CA PRO A 249 6.26 -19.60 -10.51
C PRO A 249 5.32 -20.76 -10.11
N PRO A 250 4.62 -21.44 -11.05
CA PRO A 250 4.71 -21.31 -12.51
C PRO A 250 3.65 -20.38 -13.13
N MET A 251 2.78 -19.74 -12.32
CA MET A 251 1.74 -18.90 -12.87
C MET A 251 2.33 -17.68 -13.59
N THR A 252 1.83 -17.38 -14.79
CA THR A 252 2.14 -16.14 -15.52
C THR A 252 0.98 -15.15 -15.42
N SER A 253 1.22 -13.88 -15.76
CA SER A 253 0.15 -12.87 -15.83
C SER A 253 -0.99 -13.33 -16.74
N GLU A 254 -0.67 -13.87 -17.92
CA GLU A 254 -1.66 -14.37 -18.88
C GLU A 254 -2.51 -15.51 -18.30
N SER A 255 -1.87 -16.47 -17.62
CA SER A 255 -2.59 -17.60 -17.02
C SER A 255 -3.44 -17.20 -15.82
N CYS A 256 -3.02 -16.22 -15.02
CA CYS A 256 -3.81 -15.67 -13.93
C CYS A 256 -5.02 -14.87 -14.44
N ASN A 257 -4.82 -14.05 -15.47
CA ASN A 257 -5.88 -13.28 -16.13
C ASN A 257 -6.91 -14.17 -16.85
N ALA A 258 -6.52 -15.37 -17.28
CA ALA A 258 -7.44 -16.40 -17.77
C ALA A 258 -8.02 -17.29 -16.65
N GLY A 259 -7.61 -17.06 -15.40
CA GLY A 259 -7.89 -17.92 -14.24
C GLY A 259 -9.19 -17.60 -13.51
N LEU A 260 -9.39 -18.29 -12.40
CA LEU A 260 -10.63 -18.20 -11.61
C LEU A 260 -10.84 -16.83 -10.95
N VAL A 261 -9.76 -16.12 -10.61
CA VAL A 261 -9.84 -14.86 -9.86
C VAL A 261 -10.63 -13.77 -10.59
N VAL A 262 -10.47 -13.69 -11.91
CA VAL A 262 -11.12 -12.66 -12.76
C VAL A 262 -12.65 -12.83 -12.76
N GLY A 263 -13.14 -14.07 -12.61
CA GLY A 263 -14.56 -14.38 -12.58
C GLY A 263 -15.25 -14.16 -11.23
N THR A 264 -14.51 -13.79 -10.17
CA THR A 264 -15.08 -13.60 -8.83
C THR A 264 -16.01 -12.40 -8.76
N LYS A 265 -17.05 -12.48 -7.92
CA LYS A 265 -17.93 -11.33 -7.65
C LYS A 265 -17.17 -10.17 -7.01
N TYR A 266 -16.09 -10.46 -6.28
CA TYR A 266 -15.18 -9.46 -5.73
C TYR A 266 -14.55 -8.60 -6.83
N VAL A 267 -13.88 -9.23 -7.81
CA VAL A 267 -13.22 -8.52 -8.91
C VAL A 267 -14.24 -7.73 -9.72
N GLN A 268 -15.41 -8.32 -9.99
CA GLN A 268 -16.52 -7.62 -10.66
C GLN A 268 -16.99 -6.39 -9.89
N ALA A 269 -17.18 -6.48 -8.57
CA ALA A 269 -17.59 -5.36 -7.75
C ALA A 269 -16.54 -4.24 -7.75
N VAL A 270 -15.26 -4.58 -7.63
CA VAL A 270 -14.15 -3.62 -7.73
C VAL A 270 -14.17 -2.93 -9.09
N HIS A 271 -14.11 -3.67 -10.19
CA HIS A 271 -14.07 -3.07 -11.53
C HIS A 271 -15.32 -2.28 -11.89
N GLN A 272 -16.49 -2.67 -11.39
CA GLN A 272 -17.74 -1.95 -11.61
C GLN A 272 -17.79 -0.60 -10.87
N HIS A 273 -17.26 -0.54 -9.65
CA HIS A 273 -17.37 0.65 -8.79
C HIS A 273 -16.10 1.48 -8.68
N CYS A 274 -15.00 0.96 -9.22
CA CYS A 274 -13.65 1.49 -9.07
C CYS A 274 -12.81 1.07 -10.29
N PRO A 275 -13.16 1.50 -11.51
CA PRO A 275 -12.37 1.16 -12.68
C PRO A 275 -10.97 1.78 -12.58
N GLY A 276 -9.95 1.01 -12.99
CA GLY A 276 -8.57 1.49 -13.01
C GLY A 276 -7.78 1.22 -11.73
N VAL A 277 -8.14 0.19 -10.96
CA VAL A 277 -7.39 -0.24 -9.76
C VAL A 277 -7.08 -1.72 -9.81
N TYR A 278 -6.11 -2.13 -8.99
CA TYR A 278 -5.79 -3.53 -8.81
C TYR A 278 -6.82 -4.24 -7.92
N ALA A 279 -7.55 -5.21 -8.46
CA ALA A 279 -8.39 -6.13 -7.69
C ALA A 279 -7.66 -7.45 -7.35
N PHE A 280 -6.57 -7.78 -8.05
CA PHE A 280 -5.71 -8.95 -7.81
C PHE A 280 -4.30 -8.71 -8.38
N ALA A 281 -3.36 -9.64 -8.11
CA ALA A 281 -1.92 -9.43 -8.33
C ALA A 281 -1.47 -9.15 -9.77
N TYR A 282 -2.24 -9.57 -10.78
CA TYR A 282 -1.94 -9.37 -12.20
C TYR A 282 -3.04 -8.58 -12.94
N ASP A 283 -3.74 -7.72 -12.21
CA ASP A 283 -4.75 -6.81 -12.77
C ASP A 283 -4.08 -5.54 -13.36
N ASP A 284 -2.95 -5.74 -14.05
CA ASP A 284 -2.00 -4.73 -14.53
C ASP A 284 -2.50 -3.94 -15.73
N GLY A 285 -3.49 -4.47 -16.46
CA GLY A 285 -4.22 -3.74 -17.49
C GLY A 285 -5.01 -2.54 -16.95
N MET A 286 -5.20 -2.44 -15.63
CA MET A 286 -6.07 -1.44 -15.00
C MET A 286 -5.40 -0.63 -13.88
N GLY A 287 -4.52 -1.22 -13.06
CA GLY A 287 -4.13 -0.60 -11.78
C GLY A 287 -2.85 0.25 -11.73
N LEU A 288 -1.79 -0.14 -12.45
CA LEU A 288 -0.49 0.54 -12.36
C LEU A 288 -0.45 1.79 -13.23
N MET A 289 -0.12 2.91 -12.62
CA MET A 289 0.23 4.13 -13.33
C MET A 289 1.75 4.32 -13.29
N ARG A 290 2.32 4.50 -14.47
CA ARG A 290 3.67 5.06 -14.61
C ARG A 290 3.53 6.56 -14.82
N CYS A 291 4.21 7.33 -14.00
CA CYS A 291 4.17 8.78 -14.06
C CYS A 291 5.56 9.39 -14.23
N SER A 292 5.65 10.53 -14.90
CA SER A 292 6.77 11.44 -14.65
C SER A 292 6.75 11.90 -13.19
N TYR A 293 7.88 12.37 -12.67
CA TYR A 293 7.98 12.98 -11.34
C TYR A 293 6.80 13.92 -11.04
N GLY A 294 5.86 13.46 -10.21
CA GLY A 294 4.55 14.09 -10.03
C GLY A 294 4.18 14.44 -8.59
N GLN A 295 2.94 14.83 -8.40
CA GLN A 295 2.34 15.05 -7.09
C GLN A 295 0.98 14.38 -7.05
N TYR A 296 0.68 13.77 -5.91
CA TYR A 296 -0.50 12.94 -5.75
C TYR A 296 -1.31 13.42 -4.55
N LYS A 297 -2.63 13.36 -4.70
CA LYS A 297 -3.56 13.58 -3.60
C LYS A 297 -4.47 12.38 -3.47
N VAL A 298 -4.46 11.75 -2.31
CA VAL A 298 -5.37 10.67 -1.94
C VAL A 298 -6.37 11.21 -0.94
N THR A 299 -7.66 10.99 -1.18
CA THR A 299 -8.73 11.29 -0.23
C THR A 299 -9.39 9.99 0.17
N PHE A 300 -9.43 9.68 1.46
CA PHE A 300 -10.18 8.52 1.98
C PHE A 300 -11.52 8.96 2.54
N PHE A 301 -12.59 8.22 2.23
CA PHE A 301 -13.96 8.53 2.67
C PHE A 301 -14.43 7.56 3.76
N CYS A 302 -15.50 7.94 4.46
CA CYS A 302 -16.06 7.14 5.53
C CYS A 302 -16.79 5.87 5.03
N PRO A 303 -16.77 4.76 5.79
CA PRO A 303 -17.55 3.57 5.45
C PRO A 303 -19.04 3.92 5.48
N GLY A 304 -19.71 3.87 4.32
CA GLY A 304 -21.17 4.08 4.21
C GLY A 304 -21.60 5.52 3.91
N ALA A 305 -20.69 6.49 3.94
CA ALA A 305 -20.93 7.76 3.27
C ALA A 305 -20.55 7.56 1.79
N GLY A 306 -21.51 7.18 0.95
CA GLY A 306 -21.34 7.38 -0.50
C GLY A 306 -20.97 8.84 -0.75
N PRO A 307 -20.27 9.17 -1.86
CA PRO A 307 -19.91 10.54 -2.18
C PRO A 307 -21.19 11.38 -2.18
N ARG A 308 -21.43 12.10 -1.10
CA ARG A 308 -22.38 13.21 -1.15
C ARG A 308 -21.76 14.13 -2.17
N ALA A 309 -22.45 14.32 -3.30
CA ALA A 309 -22.06 15.26 -4.34
C ALA A 309 -21.51 16.48 -3.61
N ALA A 310 -20.19 16.69 -3.68
CA ALA A 310 -19.54 17.69 -2.87
C ALA A 310 -20.28 18.98 -3.14
N THR A 311 -21.07 19.45 -2.16
CA THR A 311 -21.77 20.70 -2.29
C THR A 311 -20.64 21.69 -2.45
N ALA A 312 -20.44 22.18 -3.68
CA ALA A 312 -19.32 23.06 -4.00
C ALA A 312 -19.27 24.10 -2.89
N PRO A 313 -18.11 24.27 -2.21
CA PRO A 313 -18.03 25.17 -1.07
C PRO A 313 -18.66 26.48 -1.50
N ALA A 314 -19.73 26.88 -0.80
CA ALA A 314 -20.51 28.06 -1.15
C ALA A 314 -19.51 29.19 -1.33
N ARG A 315 -19.34 29.61 -2.60
CA ARG A 315 -18.34 30.62 -2.98
C ARG A 315 -18.60 31.81 -2.05
N PRO A 316 -17.62 32.26 -1.24
CA PRO A 316 -17.84 33.44 -0.42
C PRO A 316 -18.27 34.57 -1.35
N ALA A 317 -19.51 35.03 -1.19
CA ALA A 317 -20.02 36.11 -2.01
C ALA A 317 -19.20 37.37 -1.69
N GLY A 318 -18.39 37.83 -2.65
CA GLY A 318 -17.86 39.20 -2.63
C GLY A 318 -16.36 39.41 -2.34
N GLY A 319 -15.47 38.47 -2.67
CA GLY A 319 -14.03 38.79 -2.73
C GLY A 319 -13.63 39.46 -4.06
N PRO A 320 -12.93 40.62 -4.06
CA PRO A 320 -12.41 41.20 -5.29
C PRO A 320 -11.37 40.28 -5.96
N PRO A 321 -11.27 40.30 -7.31
CA PRO A 321 -10.38 39.42 -8.05
C PRO A 321 -8.92 39.65 -7.65
N PRO A 322 -8.11 38.57 -7.52
CA PRO A 322 -6.69 38.71 -7.25
C PRO A 322 -5.98 39.41 -8.42
N PRO A 323 -4.99 40.28 -8.14
CA PRO A 323 -4.21 40.94 -9.18
C PRO A 323 -3.40 39.91 -9.98
N ALA A 324 -3.34 40.12 -11.29
CA ALA A 324 -2.60 39.30 -12.25
C ALA A 324 -1.11 39.23 -11.86
N GLN A 325 -0.60 38.01 -11.67
CA GLN A 325 0.82 37.78 -11.41
C GLN A 325 1.60 37.77 -12.74
N VAL A 326 2.66 38.58 -12.78
CA VAL A 326 3.61 38.68 -13.89
C VAL A 326 4.62 37.54 -13.78
N ALA A 327 4.81 36.81 -14.89
CA ALA A 327 5.75 35.71 -14.99
C ALA A 327 7.21 36.18 -14.80
N ALA A 328 7.95 35.55 -13.89
CA ALA A 328 9.38 35.76 -13.72
C ALA A 328 10.18 34.70 -14.50
N ALA A 329 11.23 35.18 -15.17
CA ALA A 329 12.09 34.44 -16.08
C ALA A 329 13.08 33.48 -15.37
N ALA A 330 13.41 32.39 -16.07
CA ALA A 330 14.34 31.35 -15.65
C ALA A 330 15.82 31.76 -15.81
N ALA A 331 16.68 31.25 -14.93
CA ALA A 331 18.15 31.33 -15.02
C ALA A 331 18.77 29.93 -14.77
N PRO A 332 20.04 29.69 -15.19
CA PRO A 332 20.47 28.39 -15.70
C PRO A 332 21.14 27.43 -14.69
N SER A 333 21.21 26.19 -15.17
CA SER A 333 21.71 24.95 -14.57
C SER A 333 23.20 24.96 -14.17
N ALA A 334 23.52 24.29 -13.06
CA ALA A 334 24.87 23.93 -12.64
C ALA A 334 25.00 22.41 -12.44
N ALA A 335 26.15 21.89 -12.87
CA ALA A 335 26.41 20.49 -13.19
C ALA A 335 26.88 19.61 -12.01
N ALA A 336 26.45 18.34 -12.12
CA ALA A 336 27.19 17.09 -11.94
C ALA A 336 27.99 16.82 -10.64
N TRP A 337 27.52 15.83 -9.87
CA TRP A 337 28.35 14.81 -9.20
C TRP A 337 27.62 13.46 -9.26
N ALA A 338 28.29 12.42 -9.75
CA ALA A 338 27.76 11.07 -9.91
C ALA A 338 28.47 10.08 -8.98
N PRO A 339 27.73 9.18 -8.31
CA PRO A 339 28.24 7.88 -7.89
C PRO A 339 27.54 6.73 -8.64
N THR A 340 28.29 5.64 -8.79
CA THR A 340 27.96 4.40 -9.50
C THR A 340 26.81 3.58 -8.87
N PRO A 341 26.09 2.76 -9.66
CA PRO A 341 24.82 2.16 -9.24
C PRO A 341 24.99 0.78 -8.57
N ALA A 342 24.19 0.54 -7.53
CA ALA A 342 23.89 -0.79 -7.02
C ALA A 342 22.51 -1.25 -7.51
N TYR A 343 22.51 -2.37 -8.22
CA TYR A 343 21.42 -3.33 -8.47
C TYR A 343 20.03 -2.76 -8.87
N ALA A 344 19.76 -2.76 -10.17
CA ALA A 344 18.42 -2.71 -10.74
C ALA A 344 17.86 -4.14 -10.93
N PRO A 345 16.54 -4.36 -10.79
CA PRO A 345 15.91 -5.60 -11.25
C PRO A 345 15.86 -5.64 -12.78
N SER A 346 16.22 -6.79 -13.36
CA SER A 346 16.30 -7.01 -14.81
C SER A 346 14.98 -6.73 -15.55
N PRO A 347 15.00 -6.08 -16.71
CA PRO A 347 13.85 -6.00 -17.60
C PRO A 347 13.65 -7.35 -18.32
N ALA A 348 12.38 -7.75 -18.45
CA ALA A 348 11.97 -8.87 -19.30
C ALA A 348 12.49 -8.68 -20.73
N ARG A 349 13.01 -9.76 -21.34
CA ARG A 349 13.29 -9.83 -22.77
C ARG A 349 12.57 -11.02 -23.42
N PRO A 350 12.22 -10.89 -24.72
CA PRO A 350 11.40 -11.84 -25.46
C PRO A 350 12.20 -13.10 -25.82
N GLY A 351 11.48 -14.21 -25.96
CA GLY A 351 12.01 -15.56 -25.84
C GLY A 351 13.08 -16.00 -26.84
N THR A 352 13.95 -16.88 -26.35
CA THR A 352 14.43 -18.09 -27.03
C THR A 352 14.96 -19.03 -25.95
N ALA A 353 14.66 -20.32 -26.10
CA ALA A 353 14.94 -21.37 -25.13
C ALA A 353 16.45 -21.57 -24.87
N LEU A 354 16.83 -21.74 -23.59
CA LEU A 354 17.88 -22.68 -23.16
C LEU A 354 17.87 -22.82 -21.62
N SER A 355 17.93 -24.08 -21.21
CA SER A 355 17.97 -24.63 -19.85
C SER A 355 19.20 -24.19 -19.04
N SER A 356 19.01 -23.87 -17.75
CA SER A 356 19.99 -24.18 -16.69
C SER A 356 19.47 -23.97 -15.26
N GLN A 357 19.36 -25.11 -14.57
CA GLN A 357 19.82 -25.43 -13.20
C GLN A 357 19.41 -24.58 -11.99
N ALA A 358 18.71 -25.28 -11.10
CA ALA A 358 18.38 -24.92 -9.73
C ALA A 358 19.60 -24.84 -8.81
N ALA A 359 19.60 -23.86 -7.90
CA ALA A 359 20.46 -23.83 -6.73
C ALA A 359 19.66 -24.24 -5.48
N ALA A 360 20.21 -25.22 -4.77
CA ALA A 360 19.69 -25.78 -3.52
C ALA A 360 19.89 -24.83 -2.31
N PRO A 361 19.10 -24.97 -1.22
CA PRO A 361 19.29 -24.20 0.00
C PRO A 361 20.47 -24.70 0.85
N PRO A 362 21.12 -23.83 1.65
CA PRO A 362 22.20 -24.22 2.54
C PRO A 362 21.70 -24.95 3.80
N ALA A 363 22.59 -25.78 4.31
CA ALA A 363 22.38 -26.86 5.27
C ALA A 363 22.11 -26.41 6.72
N GLU A 364 21.29 -27.21 7.39
CA GLU A 364 21.12 -27.31 8.84
C GLU A 364 22.44 -27.64 9.56
N VAL A 365 22.74 -26.88 10.61
CA VAL A 365 23.79 -27.20 11.60
C VAL A 365 23.14 -27.97 12.74
N SER A 366 23.50 -29.25 12.87
CA SER A 366 23.13 -30.12 13.98
C SER A 366 24.32 -30.24 14.95
N PRO A 367 24.18 -30.08 16.27
CA PRO A 367 25.21 -30.47 17.22
C PRO A 367 24.98 -31.89 17.74
N HIS A 368 26.06 -32.68 17.68
CA HIS A 368 26.23 -33.98 18.28
C HIS A 368 25.90 -33.99 19.79
N VAL A 369 25.13 -35.00 20.23
CA VAL A 369 25.16 -35.54 21.59
C VAL A 369 25.37 -37.05 21.50
N ALA A 370 26.33 -37.53 22.30
CA ALA A 370 26.85 -38.90 22.33
C ALA A 370 25.84 -39.95 22.88
N PRO A 371 26.04 -41.25 22.59
CA PRO A 371 25.18 -42.31 23.11
C PRO A 371 25.66 -42.79 24.50
N VAL A 372 24.72 -42.89 25.44
CA VAL A 372 24.86 -43.68 26.67
C VAL A 372 23.57 -44.46 26.86
N ALA A 373 23.63 -45.79 26.73
CA ALA A 373 22.91 -46.76 27.57
C ALA A 373 22.99 -48.16 26.98
N ALA A 374 23.66 -49.07 27.69
CA ALA A 374 23.44 -50.50 27.58
C ALA A 374 23.71 -51.14 28.95
N VAL A 375 22.67 -51.29 29.78
CA VAL A 375 22.57 -52.35 30.81
C VAL A 375 21.07 -52.54 31.13
N GLY A 376 20.59 -53.78 31.08
CA GLY A 376 19.67 -54.25 32.14
C GLY A 376 18.30 -54.79 31.75
N ALA A 377 18.27 -56.12 31.59
CA ALA A 377 17.27 -57.05 32.13
C ALA A 377 15.83 -57.04 31.59
N ALA A 378 15.55 -58.07 30.78
CA ALA A 378 14.23 -58.63 30.56
C ALA A 378 13.76 -59.40 31.81
N ASN A 379 12.51 -59.20 32.20
CA ASN A 379 11.74 -60.15 33.01
C ASN A 379 10.41 -60.41 32.29
N ALA A 380 10.20 -61.66 31.90
CA ALA A 380 8.95 -62.17 31.38
C ALA A 380 7.94 -62.44 32.52
N PRO A 381 6.62 -62.39 32.26
CA PRO A 381 5.59 -62.71 33.25
C PRO A 381 5.28 -64.22 33.29
N PRO A 382 4.73 -64.74 34.40
CA PRO A 382 4.29 -66.13 34.48
C PRO A 382 2.78 -66.23 34.17
N VAL A 383 2.37 -67.09 33.23
CA VAL A 383 1.07 -67.78 33.29
C VAL A 383 1.19 -69.13 32.57
N ALA A 384 0.95 -70.19 33.37
CA ALA A 384 0.47 -71.56 33.08
C ALA A 384 1.09 -72.38 31.95
#